data_AF-A0A831LPL7-F1
#
_entry.id   AF-A0A831LPL7-F1
#
_cell.length_a   1.000
_cell.length_b   1.000
_cell.length_c   1.000
_cell.angle_alpha   90.00
_cell.angle_beta   90.00
_cell.angle_gamma   90.00
#
_symmetry.space_group_name_H-M   'P 1'
#
loop_
_entity.id
_entity.type
_entity.pdbx_description
1 polymer ?
#
loop_
_entity_poly.entity_id
_entity_poly.type
_entity_poly.pdbx_seq_one_letter_code
_entity_poly.pdbx_strand_id
1 'polypeptide(L)'
;MSTRTKSRIALPIVLALTTSLFAGGLSAGSRIGPGDQDQAAAAAEAGSGEEERPSYFTDLWQLDRAARAGKPGVTFHRPNYALAFSYNFTPNPAPLQEVDPAKTLVKPEVTFQLSFKARLWRDMFGENLTLWAAYTQRSFWQLYNIDDSSPFRETDYEPELLLTLGTHVNLLGFEARFVQAGVNHQSNGQSEPLSRSWNRIVANVGLERGQLSI
;
A
#
# COMPACT_ATOMS: atom_id res chain seq x y z
N MET A 1 30.24 39.50 33.70
CA MET A 1 29.75 38.30 34.42
C MET A 1 28.24 38.43 34.56
N SER A 2 27.45 37.72 33.75
CA SER A 2 25.99 37.67 33.86
C SER A 2 25.51 36.32 33.34
N THR A 3 25.03 35.49 34.26
CA THR A 3 24.58 34.12 34.06
C THR A 3 23.10 34.13 33.67
N ARG A 4 22.76 33.73 32.43
CA ARG A 4 21.37 33.42 32.04
C ARG A 4 21.13 31.91 32.07
N THR A 5 20.24 31.54 32.98
CA THR A 5 19.69 30.22 33.26
C THR A 5 18.97 29.63 32.05
N LYS A 6 19.31 28.39 31.68
CA LYS A 6 18.62 27.61 30.64
C LYS A 6 17.30 27.07 31.20
N SER A 7 16.17 27.51 30.65
CA SER A 7 14.85 26.91 30.85
C SER A 7 14.76 25.60 30.06
N ARG A 8 14.47 24.49 30.75
CA ARG A 8 14.18 23.19 30.12
C ARG A 8 12.66 23.07 29.98
N ILE A 9 12.19 23.06 28.73
CA ILE A 9 10.79 22.76 28.41
C ILE A 9 10.66 21.24 28.30
N ALA A 10 9.89 20.65 29.22
CA ALA A 10 9.50 19.24 29.15
C ALA A 10 8.32 19.09 28.18
N LEU A 11 8.48 18.32 27.10
CA LEU A 11 7.38 17.89 26.24
C LEU A 11 6.64 16.73 26.90
N PRO A 12 5.29 16.74 26.97
CA PRO A 12 4.55 15.57 27.43
C PRO A 12 4.48 14.51 26.31
N ILE A 13 4.78 13.28 26.69
CA ILE A 13 4.54 12.07 25.90
C ILE A 13 3.03 11.78 25.97
N VAL A 14 2.32 11.89 24.87
CA VAL A 14 0.92 11.46 24.76
C VAL A 14 0.90 10.03 24.24
N LEU A 15 0.55 9.09 25.11
CA LEU A 15 0.33 7.68 24.79
C LEU A 15 -1.15 7.52 24.37
N ALA A 16 -1.41 7.22 23.10
CA ALA A 16 -2.75 6.91 22.61
C ALA A 16 -3.05 5.42 22.84
N LEU A 17 -4.01 5.13 23.73
CA LEU A 17 -4.52 3.78 23.98
C LEU A 17 -5.72 3.53 23.05
N THR A 18 -5.60 2.61 22.10
CA THR A 18 -6.72 2.15 21.27
C THR A 18 -7.44 0.99 21.96
N THR A 19 -8.65 1.22 22.47
CA THR A 19 -9.56 0.15 22.92
C THR A 19 -10.42 -0.33 21.76
N SER A 20 -10.28 -1.60 21.36
CA SER A 20 -11.25 -2.30 20.52
C SER A 20 -12.39 -2.82 21.39
N LEU A 21 -13.62 -2.38 21.11
CA LEU A 21 -14.83 -2.93 21.70
C LEU A 21 -15.24 -4.18 20.92
N PHE A 22 -15.18 -5.36 21.55
CA PHE A 22 -15.85 -6.58 21.07
C PHE A 22 -17.30 -6.58 21.56
N ALA A 23 -18.26 -6.47 20.65
CA ALA A 23 -19.67 -6.70 20.95
C ALA A 23 -19.98 -8.19 20.73
N GLY A 24 -19.99 -8.97 21.82
CA GLY A 24 -20.52 -10.34 21.84
C GLY A 24 -22.03 -10.32 22.06
N GLY A 25 -22.79 -10.76 21.05
CA GLY A 25 -24.24 -10.95 21.16
C GLY A 25 -24.58 -12.24 21.91
N LEU A 26 -25.48 -12.16 22.89
CA LEU A 26 -26.09 -13.32 23.56
C LEU A 26 -27.00 -14.07 22.58
N SER A 27 -26.85 -15.40 22.52
CA SER A 27 -27.84 -16.30 21.92
C SER A 27 -28.52 -17.13 23.01
N ALA A 28 -29.85 -17.18 22.97
CA ALA A 28 -30.72 -17.87 23.92
C ALA A 28 -30.71 -19.39 23.67
N GLY A 29 -30.69 -20.17 24.77
CA GLY A 29 -30.61 -21.63 24.72
C GLY A 29 -31.89 -22.29 24.22
N SER A 30 -31.75 -23.09 23.15
CA SER A 30 -32.71 -24.14 22.77
C SER A 30 -32.10 -25.51 23.11
N ARG A 31 -32.88 -26.40 23.75
CA ARG A 31 -32.42 -27.73 24.17
C ARG A 31 -32.31 -28.65 22.96
N ILE A 32 -31.09 -29.06 22.62
CA ILE A 32 -30.76 -30.00 21.54
C ILE A 32 -31.03 -31.44 22.00
N GLY A 33 -31.78 -32.22 21.22
CA GLY A 33 -32.05 -33.63 21.50
C GLY A 33 -30.85 -34.54 21.14
N PRO A 34 -30.76 -35.75 21.71
CA PRO A 34 -29.59 -36.62 21.53
C PRO A 34 -29.32 -37.08 20.09
N GLY A 35 -30.30 -36.98 19.17
CA GLY A 35 -30.13 -37.28 17.74
C GLY A 35 -29.71 -36.10 16.85
N ASP A 36 -29.72 -34.88 17.38
CA ASP A 36 -29.27 -33.67 16.66
C ASP A 36 -27.75 -33.48 16.79
N GLN A 37 -27.12 -34.08 17.80
CA GLN A 37 -25.67 -34.00 18.00
C GLN A 37 -24.90 -34.79 16.93
N ASP A 38 -25.44 -35.91 16.45
CA ASP A 38 -24.82 -36.72 15.40
C ASP A 38 -24.93 -36.05 14.02
N GLN A 39 -26.02 -35.32 13.76
CA GLN A 39 -26.19 -34.53 12.54
C GLN A 39 -25.41 -33.21 12.59
N ALA A 40 -25.33 -32.57 13.77
CA ALA A 40 -24.49 -31.40 13.98
C ALA A 40 -22.99 -31.74 13.91
N ALA A 41 -22.58 -32.92 14.38
CA ALA A 41 -21.21 -33.41 14.26
C ALA A 41 -20.87 -33.76 12.80
N ALA A 42 -21.77 -34.42 12.06
CA ALA A 42 -21.58 -34.70 10.64
C ALA A 42 -21.59 -33.42 9.77
N ALA A 43 -22.40 -32.41 10.12
CA ALA A 43 -22.38 -31.10 9.48
C ALA A 43 -21.16 -30.24 9.86
N ALA A 44 -20.63 -30.41 11.08
CA ALA A 44 -19.40 -29.76 11.53
C ALA A 44 -18.15 -30.38 10.87
N GLU A 45 -18.14 -31.69 10.59
CA GLU A 45 -17.05 -32.32 9.83
C GLU A 45 -17.13 -32.01 8.33
N ALA A 46 -18.34 -31.86 7.77
CA ALA A 46 -18.54 -31.42 6.38
C ALA A 46 -18.16 -29.95 6.12
N GLY A 47 -17.96 -29.15 7.18
CA GLY A 47 -17.51 -27.76 7.11
C GLY A 47 -16.02 -27.55 7.44
N SER A 48 -15.24 -28.63 7.57
CA SER A 48 -13.80 -28.57 7.93
C SER A 48 -12.86 -28.48 6.73
N GLY A 49 -13.38 -28.28 5.52
CA GLY A 49 -12.56 -27.75 4.44
C GLY A 49 -12.19 -26.32 4.83
N GLU A 50 -10.97 -26.11 5.33
CA GLU A 50 -10.40 -24.76 5.36
C GLU A 50 -10.62 -24.18 3.96
N GLU A 51 -11.51 -23.18 3.82
CA GLU A 51 -11.59 -22.41 2.59
C GLU A 51 -10.19 -21.84 2.38
N GLU A 52 -9.44 -22.47 1.49
CA GLU A 52 -8.02 -22.19 1.29
C GLU A 52 -7.91 -20.74 0.84
N ARG A 53 -7.48 -19.88 1.76
CA ARG A 53 -7.44 -18.44 1.52
C ARG A 53 -6.56 -18.20 0.30
N PRO A 54 -6.99 -17.35 -0.66
CA PRO A 54 -6.17 -17.05 -1.80
C PRO A 54 -4.81 -16.50 -1.34
N SER A 55 -3.75 -16.89 -2.05
CA SER A 55 -2.41 -16.42 -1.73
C SER A 55 -2.29 -14.90 -1.89
N TYR A 56 -1.25 -14.31 -1.29
CA TYR A 56 -1.06 -12.85 -1.29
C TYR A 56 -1.08 -12.26 -2.71
N PHE A 57 -0.28 -12.81 -3.64
CA PHE A 57 -0.27 -12.32 -5.02
C PHE A 57 -1.55 -12.65 -5.78
N THR A 58 -2.19 -13.78 -5.48
CA THR A 58 -3.49 -14.13 -6.06
C THR A 58 -4.55 -13.10 -5.68
N ASP A 59 -4.55 -12.62 -4.44
CA ASP A 59 -5.46 -11.56 -4.00
C ASP A 59 -5.07 -10.20 -4.58
N LEU A 60 -3.79 -9.81 -4.42
CA LEU A 60 -3.27 -8.51 -4.86
C LEU A 60 -3.51 -8.27 -6.35
N TRP A 61 -3.22 -9.26 -7.20
CA TRP A 61 -3.37 -9.16 -8.66
C TRP A 61 -4.66 -9.77 -9.17
N GLN A 62 -5.52 -10.26 -8.27
CA GLN A 62 -6.78 -10.90 -8.59
C GLN A 62 -6.59 -11.99 -9.65
N LEU A 63 -5.68 -12.93 -9.42
CA LEU A 63 -5.22 -13.88 -10.45
C LEU A 63 -6.21 -15.03 -10.68
N ASP A 64 -6.98 -15.43 -9.66
CA ASP A 64 -7.98 -16.47 -9.83
C ASP A 64 -9.20 -15.95 -10.59
N ARG A 65 -9.62 -16.67 -11.63
CA ARG A 65 -10.75 -16.28 -12.50
C ARG A 65 -12.09 -16.49 -11.78
N ALA A 66 -12.19 -17.51 -10.94
CA ALA A 66 -13.41 -17.81 -10.18
C ALA A 66 -13.61 -16.79 -9.03
N ALA A 67 -12.59 -16.57 -8.20
CA ALA A 67 -12.65 -15.62 -7.08
C ALA A 67 -12.59 -14.14 -7.50
N ARG A 68 -12.44 -13.83 -8.80
CA ARG A 68 -12.49 -12.47 -9.33
C ARG A 68 -13.91 -11.91 -9.43
N ALA A 69 -14.92 -12.77 -9.47
CA ALA A 69 -16.32 -12.36 -9.50
C ALA A 69 -16.66 -11.59 -8.20
N GLY A 70 -17.16 -10.36 -8.34
CA GLY A 70 -17.48 -9.50 -7.20
C GLY A 70 -16.31 -8.65 -6.65
N LYS A 71 -15.07 -8.84 -7.11
CA LYS A 71 -13.96 -7.96 -6.73
C LYS A 71 -14.07 -6.59 -7.41
N PRO A 72 -13.77 -5.48 -6.71
CA PRO A 72 -13.91 -4.14 -7.26
C PRO A 72 -13.00 -3.93 -8.47
N GLY A 73 -13.45 -3.11 -9.42
CA GLY A 73 -12.66 -2.73 -10.60
C GLY A 73 -11.44 -1.88 -10.26
N VAL A 74 -11.50 -1.16 -9.14
CA VAL A 74 -10.42 -0.35 -8.57
C VAL A 74 -10.04 -0.88 -7.20
N THR A 75 -8.75 -0.97 -6.92
CA THR A 75 -8.22 -1.43 -5.63
C THR A 75 -6.87 -0.76 -5.34
N PHE A 76 -6.28 -1.03 -4.18
CA PHE A 76 -4.94 -0.55 -3.86
C PHE A 76 -3.87 -1.24 -4.72
N HIS A 77 -2.80 -0.51 -5.04
CA HIS A 77 -1.68 -1.03 -5.84
C HIS A 77 -0.41 -1.25 -5.01
N ARG A 78 0.13 -0.18 -4.43
CA ARG A 78 1.23 -0.16 -3.44
C ARG A 78 0.69 0.25 -2.07
N PRO A 79 1.50 0.24 -0.99
CA PRO A 79 1.06 0.72 0.32
C PRO A 79 0.50 2.15 0.23
N ASN A 80 -0.64 2.35 0.88
CA ASN A 80 -1.23 3.67 1.11
C ASN A 80 -0.95 4.02 2.57
N TYR A 81 -0.28 5.15 2.81
CA TYR A 81 0.10 5.55 4.16
C TYR A 81 0.21 7.06 4.26
N ALA A 82 0.09 7.57 5.48
CA ALA A 82 0.41 8.94 5.83
C ALA A 82 1.20 8.93 7.15
N LEU A 83 2.48 9.25 7.06
CA LEU A 83 3.34 9.46 8.21
C LEU A 83 3.17 10.91 8.64
N ALA A 84 2.42 11.11 9.74
CA ALA A 84 2.29 12.43 10.34
C ALA A 84 3.66 13.01 10.74
N PHE A 85 4.66 12.16 10.98
CA PHE A 85 6.02 12.59 11.29
C PHE A 85 7.04 11.70 10.58
N SER A 86 7.89 12.33 9.76
CA SER A 86 9.10 11.79 9.16
C SER A 86 10.24 12.77 9.42
N TYR A 87 11.49 12.30 9.53
CA TYR A 87 12.63 13.15 9.86
C TYR A 87 13.81 12.90 8.93
N ASN A 88 14.23 13.93 8.20
CA ASN A 88 15.43 13.89 7.37
C ASN A 88 16.55 14.71 8.03
N PHE A 89 17.65 14.04 8.39
CA PHE A 89 18.79 14.70 9.05
C PHE A 89 19.54 15.67 8.14
N THR A 90 19.50 15.43 6.82
CA THR A 90 20.20 16.20 5.79
C THR A 90 19.27 16.49 4.60
N PRO A 91 18.24 17.35 4.77
CA PRO A 91 17.42 17.79 3.64
C PRO A 91 18.28 18.46 2.58
N ASN A 92 17.95 18.28 1.30
CA ASN A 92 18.67 18.90 0.18
C ASN A 92 17.92 20.15 -0.31
N PRO A 93 18.32 21.37 0.10
CA PRO A 93 17.66 22.59 -0.35
C PRO A 93 18.19 23.10 -1.69
N ALA A 94 19.32 22.57 -2.18
CA ALA A 94 20.05 23.15 -3.31
C ALA A 94 19.20 23.32 -4.58
N PRO A 95 18.37 22.34 -5.00
CA PRO A 95 17.49 22.53 -6.16
C PRO A 95 16.50 23.68 -5.97
N LEU A 96 15.88 23.79 -4.79
CA LEU A 96 14.89 24.84 -4.51
C LEU A 96 15.54 26.22 -4.44
N GLN A 97 16.76 26.30 -3.90
CA GLN A 97 17.52 27.53 -3.78
C GLN A 97 18.05 28.07 -5.11
N GLU A 98 18.11 27.24 -6.16
CA GLU A 98 18.41 27.69 -7.52
C GLU A 98 17.32 28.62 -8.07
N VAL A 99 16.06 28.39 -7.69
CA VAL A 99 14.91 29.19 -8.12
C VAL A 99 14.59 30.30 -7.12
N ASP A 100 14.66 29.99 -5.82
CA ASP A 100 14.39 30.92 -4.73
C ASP A 100 15.46 30.77 -3.65
N PRO A 101 16.52 31.61 -3.67
CA PRO A 101 17.63 31.53 -2.71
C PRO A 101 17.22 31.67 -1.24
N ALA A 102 16.04 32.22 -0.95
CA ALA A 102 15.54 32.35 0.41
C ALA A 102 14.89 31.06 0.92
N LYS A 103 14.67 30.05 0.06
CA LYS A 103 14.05 28.79 0.48
C LYS A 103 14.87 28.08 1.53
N THR A 104 14.17 27.68 2.58
CA THR A 104 14.72 26.85 3.66
C THR A 104 13.87 25.61 3.82
N LEU A 105 14.51 24.52 4.26
CA LEU A 105 13.83 23.27 4.58
C LEU A 105 14.01 22.96 6.05
N VAL A 106 12.95 22.50 6.68
CA VAL A 106 13.02 21.94 8.03
C VAL A 106 13.16 20.41 7.95
N LYS A 107 13.78 19.84 8.97
CA LYS A 107 14.06 18.40 9.06
C LYS A 107 12.81 17.52 9.20
N PRO A 108 11.80 17.88 10.02
CA PRO A 108 10.58 17.10 10.09
C PRO A 108 9.66 17.41 8.91
N GLU A 109 9.06 16.39 8.32
CA GLU A 109 8.05 16.54 7.27
C GLU A 109 6.94 15.50 7.42
N VAL A 110 5.78 15.78 6.85
CA VAL A 110 4.73 14.78 6.64
C VAL A 110 5.06 14.07 5.32
N THR A 111 5.05 12.74 5.33
CA THR A 111 5.24 11.95 4.10
C THR A 111 4.04 11.05 3.91
N PHE A 112 3.45 11.08 2.73
CA PHE A 112 2.35 10.18 2.42
C PHE A 112 2.46 9.61 1.01
N GLN A 113 1.86 8.44 0.83
CA GLN A 113 1.73 7.79 -0.45
C GLN A 113 0.29 7.36 -0.66
N LEU A 114 -0.21 7.66 -1.85
CA LEU A 114 -1.49 7.19 -2.37
C LEU A 114 -1.22 6.29 -3.56
N SER A 115 -1.82 5.11 -3.61
CA SER A 115 -1.54 4.15 -4.68
C SER A 115 -2.73 3.25 -4.99
N PHE A 116 -3.21 3.34 -6.22
CA PHE A 116 -4.39 2.63 -6.69
C PHE A 116 -4.12 1.99 -8.05
N LYS A 117 -4.89 0.95 -8.36
CA LYS A 117 -4.95 0.37 -9.69
C LYS A 117 -6.38 0.08 -10.10
N ALA A 118 -6.66 0.32 -11.37
CA ALA A 118 -7.90 0.03 -12.04
C ALA A 118 -7.66 -1.05 -13.09
N ARG A 119 -8.55 -2.02 -13.12
CA ARG A 119 -8.56 -3.09 -14.11
C ARG A 119 -9.20 -2.56 -15.39
N LEU A 120 -8.45 -2.51 -16.48
CA LEU A 120 -8.95 -1.97 -17.76
C LEU A 120 -9.53 -3.06 -18.64
N TRP A 121 -8.83 -4.18 -18.77
CA TRP A 121 -9.24 -5.31 -19.62
C TRP A 121 -8.80 -6.61 -18.98
N ARG A 122 -9.75 -7.52 -18.79
CA ARG A 122 -9.52 -8.86 -18.28
C ARG A 122 -9.52 -9.90 -19.37
N ASP A 123 -8.87 -11.00 -19.04
CA ASP A 123 -8.93 -12.26 -19.77
C ASP A 123 -8.66 -12.06 -21.27
N MET A 124 -7.65 -11.23 -21.54
CA MET A 124 -7.28 -10.84 -22.90
C MET A 124 -6.93 -12.09 -23.70
N PHE A 125 -7.55 -12.23 -24.87
CA PHE A 125 -7.38 -13.39 -25.74
C PHE A 125 -7.77 -14.74 -25.10
N GLY A 126 -8.63 -14.72 -24.08
CA GLY A 126 -9.07 -15.91 -23.34
C GLY A 126 -8.08 -16.38 -22.27
N GLU A 127 -6.87 -15.83 -22.23
CA GLU A 127 -5.82 -16.17 -21.28
C GLU A 127 -6.01 -15.49 -19.92
N ASN A 128 -5.28 -15.92 -18.88
CA ASN A 128 -5.26 -15.22 -17.59
C ASN A 128 -4.44 -13.92 -17.63
N LEU A 129 -4.71 -13.08 -18.63
CA LEU A 129 -3.96 -11.90 -18.98
C LEU A 129 -4.83 -10.66 -18.72
N THR A 130 -4.38 -9.79 -17.82
CA THR A 130 -5.12 -8.61 -17.40
C THR A 130 -4.29 -7.35 -17.59
N LEU A 131 -4.87 -6.35 -18.26
CA LEU A 131 -4.35 -4.99 -18.36
C LEU A 131 -4.85 -4.14 -17.19
N TRP A 132 -3.90 -3.53 -16.48
CA TRP A 132 -4.14 -2.62 -15.37
C TRP A 132 -3.61 -1.23 -15.72
N ALA A 133 -4.35 -0.20 -15.33
CA ALA A 133 -3.81 1.13 -15.12
C ALA A 133 -3.56 1.30 -13.62
N ALA A 134 -2.37 1.77 -13.25
CA ALA A 134 -2.04 2.08 -11.88
C ALA A 134 -1.55 3.52 -11.76
N TYR A 135 -1.72 4.07 -10.57
CA TYR A 135 -1.27 5.41 -10.24
C TYR A 135 -0.75 5.40 -8.81
N THR A 136 0.48 5.87 -8.64
CA THR A 136 1.09 6.10 -7.33
C THR A 136 1.51 7.55 -7.23
N GLN A 137 1.20 8.18 -6.10
CA GLN A 137 1.65 9.52 -5.77
C GLN A 137 2.37 9.48 -4.43
N ARG A 138 3.54 10.08 -4.34
CA ARG A 138 4.27 10.25 -3.08
C ARG A 138 4.58 11.72 -2.86
N SER A 139 4.17 12.24 -1.72
CA SER A 139 4.31 13.67 -1.39
C SER A 139 5.12 13.86 -0.12
N PHE A 140 5.97 14.88 -0.14
CA PHE A 140 6.80 15.32 0.98
C PHE A 140 6.37 16.74 1.36
N TRP A 141 5.67 16.85 2.48
CA TRP A 141 5.03 18.10 2.89
C TRP A 141 5.77 18.70 4.08
N GLN A 142 6.30 19.92 3.91
CA GLN A 142 6.94 20.70 4.96
C GLN A 142 5.90 21.32 5.89
N LEU A 143 4.93 20.53 6.37
CA LEU A 143 3.84 20.98 7.23
C LEU A 143 4.34 21.82 8.41
N TYR A 144 5.49 21.46 8.96
CA TYR A 144 6.10 22.11 10.13
C TYR A 144 6.92 23.37 9.80
N ASN A 145 7.14 23.70 8.52
CA ASN A 145 7.82 24.92 8.10
C ASN A 145 6.83 26.09 8.00
N ILE A 146 6.33 26.53 9.16
CA ILE A 146 5.31 27.57 9.25
C ILE A 146 5.81 28.91 8.69
N ASP A 147 7.10 29.21 8.89
CA ASP A 147 7.72 30.45 8.42
C ASP A 147 7.71 30.57 6.88
N ASP A 148 7.69 29.44 6.16
CA ASP A 148 7.59 29.36 4.70
C ASP A 148 6.18 28.97 4.22
N SER A 149 5.16 29.12 5.06
CA SER A 149 3.76 28.77 4.78
C SER A 149 3.52 27.28 4.46
N SER A 150 4.29 26.40 5.09
CA SER A 150 4.10 24.94 5.06
C SER A 150 3.98 24.33 3.65
N PRO A 151 4.95 24.55 2.74
CA PRO A 151 4.81 24.16 1.35
C PRO A 151 5.00 22.64 1.16
N PHE A 152 4.46 22.11 0.08
CA PHE A 152 4.91 20.81 -0.42
C PHE A 152 6.32 20.99 -0.98
N ARG A 153 7.28 20.23 -0.43
CA ARG A 153 8.66 20.22 -0.92
C ARG A 153 8.75 19.50 -2.26
N GLU A 154 8.04 18.38 -2.38
CA GLU A 154 8.04 17.56 -3.59
C GLU A 154 6.78 16.71 -3.67
N THR A 155 6.31 16.42 -4.89
CA THR A 155 5.31 15.38 -5.15
C THR A 155 5.68 14.59 -6.39
N ASP A 156 5.96 13.30 -6.23
CA ASP A 156 6.21 12.38 -7.32
C ASP A 156 4.87 11.78 -7.80
N TYR A 157 4.57 11.92 -9.10
CA TYR A 157 3.44 11.34 -9.82
C TYR A 157 3.93 10.16 -10.66
N GLU A 158 3.38 8.97 -10.45
CA GLU A 158 3.83 7.72 -11.08
C GLU A 158 2.65 6.92 -11.68
N PRO A 159 2.14 7.29 -12.87
CA PRO A 159 1.22 6.47 -13.63
C PRO A 159 1.89 5.28 -14.32
N GLU A 160 1.17 4.16 -14.38
CA GLU A 160 1.65 2.88 -14.92
C GLU A 160 0.57 2.19 -15.75
N LEU A 161 0.99 1.49 -16.80
CA LEU A 161 0.19 0.51 -17.51
C LEU A 161 0.88 -0.84 -17.43
N LEU A 162 0.21 -1.81 -16.81
CA LEU A 162 0.77 -3.10 -16.43
C LEU A 162 -0.05 -4.22 -17.06
N LEU A 163 0.61 -5.07 -17.85
CA LEU A 163 0.06 -6.30 -18.38
C LEU A 163 0.50 -7.46 -17.49
N THR A 164 -0.45 -8.09 -16.81
CA THR A 164 -0.19 -9.15 -15.81
C THR A 164 -0.74 -10.47 -16.30
N LEU A 165 0.13 -11.47 -16.45
CA LEU A 165 -0.22 -12.85 -16.76
C LEU A 165 -0.17 -13.66 -15.47
N GLY A 166 -1.31 -14.23 -15.05
CA GLY A 166 -1.34 -15.18 -13.93
C GLY A 166 -0.79 -16.55 -14.36
N THR A 167 0.10 -17.12 -13.55
CA THR A 167 0.82 -18.37 -13.80
C THR A 167 0.69 -19.34 -12.62
N HIS A 168 0.95 -20.62 -12.87
CA HIS A 168 0.98 -21.68 -11.84
C HIS A 168 2.20 -22.58 -12.06
N VAL A 169 3.38 -21.96 -12.18
CA VAL A 169 4.62 -22.68 -12.49
C VAL A 169 5.40 -22.88 -11.20
N ASN A 170 5.65 -24.13 -10.83
CA ASN A 170 6.57 -24.45 -9.73
C ASN A 170 8.03 -24.43 -10.24
N LEU A 171 8.87 -23.62 -9.62
CA LEU A 171 10.30 -23.50 -9.91
C LEU A 171 11.10 -23.57 -8.59
N LEU A 172 11.88 -24.63 -8.42
CA LEU A 172 12.75 -24.82 -7.24
C LEU A 172 12.00 -24.69 -5.90
N GLY A 173 10.74 -25.16 -5.87
CA GLY A 173 9.87 -25.09 -4.69
C GLY A 173 9.20 -23.74 -4.47
N PHE A 174 9.32 -22.79 -5.40
CA PHE A 174 8.51 -21.57 -5.45
C PHE A 174 7.40 -21.67 -6.48
N GLU A 175 6.22 -21.18 -6.13
CA GLU A 175 5.11 -20.99 -7.05
C GLU A 175 5.24 -19.61 -7.72
N ALA A 176 5.55 -19.59 -9.01
CA ALA A 176 5.46 -18.37 -9.80
C ALA A 176 3.98 -18.07 -10.06
N ARG A 177 3.45 -17.07 -9.35
CA ARG A 177 2.04 -16.66 -9.41
C ARG A 177 1.73 -15.73 -10.57
N PHE A 178 2.65 -14.84 -10.94
CA PHE A 178 2.46 -14.01 -12.11
C PHE A 178 3.77 -13.62 -12.77
N VAL A 179 3.68 -13.31 -14.06
CA VAL A 179 4.67 -12.52 -14.81
C VAL A 179 3.98 -11.26 -15.28
N GLN A 180 4.67 -10.12 -15.15
CA GLN A 180 4.11 -8.83 -15.51
C GLN A 180 5.14 -8.03 -16.30
N ALA A 181 4.67 -7.31 -17.30
CA ALA A 181 5.44 -6.31 -18.01
C ALA A 181 4.61 -5.02 -18.13
N GLY A 182 5.26 -3.87 -18.23
CA GLY A 182 4.53 -2.63 -18.33
C GLY A 182 5.39 -1.42 -18.66
N VAL A 183 4.71 -0.30 -18.81
CA VAL A 183 5.32 1.02 -18.95
C VAL A 183 4.98 1.86 -17.74
N ASN A 184 5.94 2.67 -17.32
CA ASN A 184 5.88 3.49 -16.14
C ASN A 184 6.44 4.87 -16.49
N HIS A 185 5.69 5.91 -16.16
CA HIS A 185 6.18 7.27 -16.19
C HIS A 185 6.26 7.76 -14.75
N GLN A 186 7.32 8.47 -14.39
CA GLN A 186 7.40 9.15 -13.11
C GLN A 186 7.91 10.57 -13.34
N SER A 187 7.22 11.55 -12.77
CA SER A 187 7.63 12.93 -12.79
C SER A 187 7.23 13.65 -11.51
N ASN A 188 7.83 14.80 -11.24
CA ASN A 188 7.44 15.62 -10.10
C ASN A 188 6.45 16.75 -10.42
N GLY A 189 6.01 16.86 -11.68
CA GLY A 189 5.05 17.87 -12.13
C GLY A 189 5.56 19.32 -12.08
N GLN A 190 6.85 19.54 -11.83
CA GLN A 190 7.46 20.86 -11.76
C GLN A 190 7.91 21.37 -13.13
N SER A 191 8.10 22.69 -13.23
CA SER A 191 8.75 23.33 -14.38
C SER A 191 10.27 23.39 -14.19
N GLU A 192 11.02 23.64 -15.27
CA GLU A 192 12.47 23.88 -15.19
C GLU A 192 12.79 25.06 -14.24
N PRO A 193 13.90 25.01 -13.47
CA PRO A 193 14.92 23.95 -13.40
C PRO A 193 14.60 22.81 -12.39
N LEU A 194 13.44 22.87 -11.73
CA LEU A 194 13.04 21.90 -10.70
C LEU A 194 12.46 20.60 -11.29
N SER A 195 12.11 20.62 -12.57
CA SER A 195 11.56 19.49 -13.32
C SER A 195 12.43 18.23 -13.17
N ARG A 196 11.82 17.12 -12.75
CA ARG A 196 12.43 15.78 -12.77
C ARG A 196 11.43 14.82 -13.40
N SER A 197 11.85 14.08 -14.41
CA SER A 197 11.00 13.07 -15.06
C SER A 197 11.81 11.96 -15.74
N TRP A 198 11.21 10.78 -15.86
CA TRP A 198 11.75 9.67 -16.62
C TRP A 198 10.67 8.64 -16.97
N ASN A 199 10.97 7.79 -17.96
CA ASN A 199 10.11 6.71 -18.41
C ASN A 199 10.85 5.37 -18.29
N ARG A 200 10.13 4.33 -17.87
CA ARG A 200 10.67 2.98 -17.65
C ARG A 200 9.80 1.95 -18.34
N ILE A 201 10.45 0.93 -18.90
CA ILE A 201 9.81 -0.36 -19.17
C ILE A 201 10.13 -1.23 -17.94
N VAL A 202 9.10 -1.81 -17.34
CA VAL A 202 9.22 -2.61 -16.12
C VAL A 202 8.82 -4.05 -16.39
N ALA A 203 9.47 -4.97 -15.70
CA ALA A 203 9.09 -6.38 -15.68
C ALA A 203 9.15 -6.88 -14.23
N ASN A 204 8.11 -7.57 -13.80
CA ASN A 204 7.97 -8.10 -12.44
C ASN A 204 7.58 -9.58 -12.50
N VAL A 205 8.04 -10.35 -11.53
CA VAL A 205 7.64 -11.74 -11.31
C VAL A 205 7.28 -11.88 -9.83
N GLY A 206 6.14 -12.50 -9.54
CA GLY A 206 5.73 -12.80 -8.16
C GLY A 206 5.92 -14.28 -7.84
N LEU A 207 6.80 -14.58 -6.89
CA LEU A 207 7.12 -15.92 -6.42
C LEU A 207 6.64 -16.12 -4.99
N GLU A 208 6.01 -17.26 -4.70
CA GLU A 208 5.55 -17.59 -3.34
C GLU A 208 6.05 -18.95 -2.86
N ARG A 209 6.34 -19.06 -1.57
CA ARG A 209 6.62 -20.34 -0.90
C ARG A 209 6.16 -20.28 0.56
N GLY A 210 5.03 -20.92 0.84
CA GLY A 210 4.38 -20.81 2.15
C GLY A 210 3.97 -19.36 2.44
N GLN A 211 4.49 -18.77 3.52
CA GLN A 211 4.21 -17.40 3.93
C GLN A 211 5.16 -16.36 3.30
N LEU A 212 6.14 -16.80 2.51
CA LEU A 212 7.10 -15.93 1.84
C LEU A 212 6.58 -15.54 0.45
N SER A 213 6.56 -14.24 0.16
CA SER A 213 6.27 -13.65 -1.15
C SER A 213 7.45 -12.78 -1.59
N ILE A 214 7.93 -12.97 -2.81
CA ILE A 214 9.05 -12.25 -3.44
C ILE A 214 8.59 -11.69 -4.78
#